data_AF-A0A2A4FP58-F1
#
_entry.id   AF-A0A2A4FP58-F1
#
_cell.length_a   1.000
_cell.length_b   1.000
_cell.length_c   1.000
_cell.angle_alpha   90.00
_cell.angle_beta   90.00
_cell.angle_gamma   90.00
#
_symmetry.space_group_name_H-M   'P 1'
#
loop_
_entity.id
_entity.type
_entity.pdbx_description
1 polymer ?
#
loop_
_entity_poly.entity_id
_entity_poly.type
_entity_poly.pdbx_seq_one_letter_code
_entity_poly.pdbx_strand_id
1 'polypeptide(L)'
;MATIAPTKPVTVAFPKSDVIAALVAELIEVAKAEAQVRGIPLPPDNPEIIKAPIPMDSLSVVDTLCALEPVVGFELRESIVRTGGYSSIEAALEHLVPKIERVWIRKKGSKP
;
A
#
# COMPACT_ATOMS: atom_id res chain seq x y z
N MET A 1 -36.65 -26.81 4.34
CA MET A 1 -36.38 -25.92 3.19
C MET A 1 -35.79 -24.64 3.75
N ALA A 2 -34.50 -24.37 3.49
CA ALA A 2 -33.81 -23.19 4.03
C ALA A 2 -33.96 -22.01 3.07
N THR A 3 -34.62 -20.95 3.54
CA THR A 3 -34.72 -19.66 2.85
C THR A 3 -33.36 -18.97 2.87
N ILE A 4 -32.73 -18.82 1.71
CA ILE A 4 -31.50 -18.05 1.53
C ILE A 4 -31.93 -16.60 1.31
N ALA A 5 -31.80 -15.77 2.35
CA ALA A 5 -31.99 -14.33 2.22
C ALA A 5 -30.90 -13.74 1.30
N PRO A 6 -31.23 -12.77 0.44
CA PRO A 6 -30.22 -12.10 -0.37
C PRO A 6 -29.30 -11.32 0.55
N THR A 7 -28.01 -11.60 0.48
CA THR A 7 -26.97 -10.84 1.16
C THR A 7 -27.12 -9.38 0.79
N LYS A 8 -27.45 -8.55 1.80
CA LYS A 8 -27.41 -7.08 1.69
C LYS A 8 -26.11 -6.69 0.98
N PRO A 9 -26.11 -5.72 0.05
CA PRO A 9 -24.86 -5.19 -0.47
C PRO A 9 -24.08 -4.70 0.74
N VAL A 10 -23.04 -5.45 1.11
CA VAL A 10 -22.09 -5.04 2.13
C VAL A 10 -21.61 -3.71 1.63
N THR A 11 -21.96 -2.64 2.34
CA THR A 11 -21.27 -1.36 2.22
C THR A 11 -19.83 -1.69 2.51
N VAL A 12 -19.08 -1.97 1.44
CA VAL A 12 -17.67 -2.27 1.53
C VAL A 12 -17.12 -1.01 2.20
N ALA A 13 -16.56 -1.14 3.39
CA ALA A 13 -15.74 -0.11 3.98
C ALA A 13 -14.33 -0.30 3.41
N PHE A 14 -13.55 0.78 3.30
CA PHE A 14 -12.19 0.68 2.81
C PHE A 14 -11.39 -0.28 3.70
N PRO A 15 -10.80 -1.38 3.17
CA PRO A 15 -10.05 -2.35 3.96
C PRO A 15 -8.68 -1.77 4.32
N LYS A 16 -8.68 -0.74 5.17
CA LYS A 16 -7.49 0.05 5.53
C LYS A 16 -6.41 -0.81 6.15
N SER A 17 -6.80 -1.72 7.05
CA SER A 17 -5.87 -2.63 7.70
C SER A 17 -5.18 -3.56 6.70
N ASP A 18 -5.92 -4.13 5.75
CA ASP A 18 -5.37 -5.04 4.75
C ASP A 18 -4.47 -4.31 3.76
N VAL A 19 -4.87 -3.11 3.33
CA VAL A 19 -4.05 -2.25 2.46
C VAL A 19 -2.75 -1.85 3.15
N ILE A 20 -2.80 -1.46 4.43
CA ILE A 20 -1.59 -1.13 5.19
C ILE A 20 -0.72 -2.37 5.36
N ALA A 21 -1.29 -3.52 5.74
CA ALA A 21 -0.53 -4.74 5.93
C ALA A 21 0.18 -5.19 4.64
N ALA A 22 -0.54 -5.20 3.51
CA ALA A 22 0.02 -5.54 2.21
C ALA A 22 1.10 -4.53 1.79
N LEU A 23 0.82 -3.23 1.91
CA LEU A 23 1.79 -2.19 1.53
C LEU A 23 3.05 -2.23 2.40
N VAL A 24 2.91 -2.47 3.71
CA VAL A 24 4.06 -2.61 4.62
C VAL A 24 4.90 -3.83 4.26
N ALA A 25 4.27 -4.97 3.97
CA ALA A 25 4.99 -6.18 3.59
C ALA A 25 5.84 -5.96 2.33
N GLU A 26 5.26 -5.37 1.30
CA GLU A 26 5.96 -5.07 0.05
C GLU A 26 7.04 -3.99 0.22
N LEU A 27 6.75 -2.91 0.94
CA LEU A 27 7.74 -1.84 1.17
C LEU A 27 8.92 -2.32 2.03
N ILE A 28 8.72 -3.29 2.92
CA ILE A 28 9.83 -3.91 3.66
C ILE A 28 10.75 -4.67 2.71
N GLU A 29 10.21 -5.42 1.75
CA GLU A 29 11.03 -6.14 0.77
C GLU A 29 11.76 -5.17 -0.16
N VAL A 30 11.11 -4.09 -0.59
CA VAL A 30 11.77 -3.00 -1.33
C VAL A 30 12.89 -2.36 -0.52
N ALA A 31 12.63 -2.03 0.76
CA ALA A 31 13.63 -1.44 1.64
C ALA A 31 14.82 -2.39 1.88
N LYS A 32 14.56 -3.71 1.98
CA LYS A 32 15.60 -4.75 2.04
C LYS A 32 16.48 -4.75 0.80
N ALA A 33 15.87 -4.76 -0.38
CA ALA A 33 16.60 -4.72 -1.63
C ALA A 33 17.44 -3.44 -1.76
N GLU A 34 16.85 -2.26 -1.51
CA GLU A 34 17.53 -0.98 -1.60
C GLU A 34 18.70 -0.85 -0.61
N ALA A 35 18.48 -1.25 0.64
CA ALA A 35 19.53 -1.21 1.65
C ALA A 35 20.67 -2.18 1.33
N GLN A 36 20.37 -3.37 0.81
CA GLN A 36 21.39 -4.33 0.36
C GLN A 36 22.22 -3.76 -0.80
N VAL A 37 21.58 -3.13 -1.79
CA VAL A 37 22.25 -2.51 -2.93
C VAL A 37 23.12 -1.31 -2.50
N ARG A 38 22.64 -0.52 -1.54
CA ARG A 38 23.31 0.70 -1.06
C ARG A 38 24.29 0.45 0.08
N GLY A 39 24.36 -0.76 0.63
CA GLY A 39 25.17 -1.10 1.80
C GLY A 39 24.68 -0.44 3.10
N ILE A 40 23.40 -0.12 3.20
CA ILE A 40 22.79 0.45 4.41
C ILE A 40 22.48 -0.70 5.38
N PRO A 41 22.92 -0.61 6.66
CA PRO A 41 22.58 -1.61 7.65
C PRO A 41 21.08 -1.56 7.95
N LEU A 42 20.40 -2.68 7.72
CA LEU A 42 18.98 -2.83 8.07
C LEU A 42 18.84 -3.28 9.52
N PRO A 43 17.95 -2.64 10.30
CA PRO A 43 17.50 -3.18 11.56
C PRO A 43 16.88 -4.57 11.33
N PRO A 44 17.16 -5.57 12.17
CA PRO A 44 16.57 -6.91 12.05
C PRO A 44 15.09 -6.94 12.46
N ASP A 45 14.61 -5.93 13.20
CA ASP A 45 13.29 -5.93 13.81
C ASP A 45 12.27 -5.06 13.05
N ASN A 46 11.14 -5.68 12.68
CA ASN A 46 9.92 -4.98 12.27
C ASN A 46 9.18 -4.55 13.55
N PRO A 47 9.41 -3.34 14.08
CA PRO A 47 8.95 -2.10 13.45
C PRO A 47 10.04 -1.02 13.23
N GLU A 48 11.30 -1.29 13.58
CA GLU A 48 12.38 -0.32 13.43
C GLU A 48 12.71 -0.03 11.96
N ILE A 49 12.57 -1.05 11.10
CA ILE A 49 12.71 -0.93 9.64
C ILE A 49 11.76 0.13 9.06
N ILE A 50 10.55 0.27 9.62
CA ILE A 50 9.54 1.21 9.10
C ILE A 50 10.02 2.66 9.24
N LYS A 51 10.72 2.95 10.34
CA LYS A 51 11.26 4.28 10.66
C LYS A 51 12.69 4.48 10.17
N ALA A 52 13.32 3.42 9.66
CA ALA A 52 14.68 3.51 9.15
C ALA A 52 14.71 4.47 7.95
N PRO A 53 15.73 5.35 7.85
CA PRO A 53 15.90 6.29 6.74
C PRO A 53 16.44 5.57 5.50
N ILE A 54 15.67 4.60 4.98
CA ILE A 54 15.99 3.83 3.80
C ILE A 54 15.33 4.52 2.60
N PRO A 55 16.11 5.13 1.70
CA PRO A 55 15.56 5.73 0.50
C PRO A 55 14.99 4.64 -0.41
N MET A 56 13.73 4.81 -0.81
CA MET A 56 13.06 3.95 -1.79
C MET A 56 12.80 4.77 -3.03
N ASP A 57 13.13 4.25 -4.21
CA ASP A 57 12.85 4.93 -5.45
C ASP A 57 11.36 4.83 -5.82
N SER A 58 10.91 5.74 -6.69
CA SER A 58 9.50 5.77 -7.08
C SER A 58 9.08 4.56 -7.91
N LEU A 59 10.00 3.89 -8.62
CA LEU A 59 9.66 2.77 -9.50
C LEU A 59 9.36 1.52 -8.68
N SER A 60 10.23 1.17 -7.73
CA SER A 60 9.98 0.08 -6.79
C SER A 60 8.73 0.30 -5.96
N VAL A 61 8.40 1.54 -5.62
CA VAL A 61 7.14 1.84 -4.92
C VAL A 61 5.92 1.72 -5.83
N VAL A 62 6.03 2.06 -7.12
CA VAL A 62 4.97 1.78 -8.10
C VAL A 62 4.73 0.28 -8.20
N ASP A 63 5.78 -0.54 -8.20
CA ASP A 63 5.64 -2.01 -8.24
C ASP A 63 4.85 -2.55 -7.03
N THR A 64 5.02 -1.95 -5.84
CA THR A 64 4.22 -2.34 -4.66
C THR A 64 2.73 -2.06 -4.81
N LEU A 65 2.32 -1.14 -5.70
CA LEU A 65 0.91 -0.87 -5.95
C LEU A 65 0.21 -2.05 -6.63
N CYS A 66 0.92 -2.83 -7.45
CA CYS A 66 0.40 -4.02 -8.11
C CYS A 66 -0.06 -5.06 -7.09
N ALA A 67 0.65 -5.19 -5.97
CA ALA A 67 0.27 -6.09 -4.87
C ALA A 67 -1.00 -5.64 -4.12
N LEU A 68 -1.35 -4.35 -4.21
CA LEU A 68 -2.57 -3.81 -3.61
C LEU A 68 -3.81 -3.97 -4.48
N GLU A 69 -3.66 -4.13 -5.80
CA GLU A 69 -4.78 -4.32 -6.72
C GLU A 69 -5.76 -5.43 -6.32
N PRO A 70 -5.33 -6.64 -5.88
CA PRO A 70 -6.27 -7.66 -5.41
C PRO A 70 -7.01 -7.27 -4.13
N VAL A 71 -6.43 -6.42 -3.27
CA VAL A 71 -7.05 -5.94 -2.02
C VAL A 71 -8.05 -4.82 -2.30
N VAL A 72 -7.66 -3.89 -3.17
CA VAL A 72 -8.39 -2.67 -3.49
C VAL A 72 -9.49 -2.96 -4.54
N GLY A 73 -9.29 -4.00 -5.36
CA GLY A 73 -10.21 -4.49 -6.38
C GLY A 73 -10.20 -3.70 -7.69
N PHE A 74 -9.16 -2.89 -7.92
CA PHE A 74 -8.92 -2.16 -9.16
C PHE A 74 -7.45 -1.71 -9.25
N GLU A 75 -7.02 -1.43 -10.47
CA GLU A 75 -5.66 -0.94 -10.77
C GLU A 75 -5.42 0.47 -10.20
N LEU A 76 -4.37 0.61 -9.39
CA LEU A 76 -3.96 1.88 -8.81
C LEU A 76 -3.04 2.61 -9.79
N ARG A 77 -3.33 3.89 -10.04
CA ARG A 77 -2.49 4.70 -10.93
C ARG A 77 -1.15 5.01 -10.28
N GLU A 78 -0.07 4.86 -11.06
CA GLU A 78 1.29 5.30 -10.69
C GLU A 78 1.35 6.76 -10.23
N SER A 79 0.46 7.64 -10.73
CA SER A 79 0.35 9.06 -10.33
C SER A 79 0.10 9.28 -8.83
N ILE A 80 -0.28 8.23 -8.10
CA ILE A 80 -0.46 8.25 -6.65
C ILE A 80 0.91 8.34 -5.96
N VAL A 81 1.95 7.74 -6.54
CA VAL A 81 3.33 7.71 -6.04
C VAL A 81 4.01 9.06 -6.24
N ARG A 82 4.87 9.44 -5.29
CA ARG A 82 5.66 10.68 -5.37
C ARG A 82 6.86 10.48 -6.30
N THR A 83 7.05 11.40 -7.24
CA THR A 83 8.25 11.45 -8.09
C THR A 83 9.50 11.62 -7.23
N GLY A 84 10.53 10.81 -7.50
CA GLY A 84 11.77 10.79 -6.72
C GLY A 84 11.73 9.89 -5.49
N GLY A 85 10.60 9.22 -5.23
CA GLY A 85 10.49 8.20 -4.19
C GLY A 85 10.25 8.75 -2.78
N TYR A 86 10.71 7.99 -1.78
CA TYR A 86 10.50 8.25 -0.36
C TYR A 86 11.77 8.05 0.44
N SER A 87 11.89 8.75 1.56
CA SER A 87 13.04 8.65 2.47
C SER A 87 12.92 7.51 3.48
N SER A 88 11.73 6.94 3.66
CA SER A 88 11.44 5.83 4.58
C SER A 88 10.11 5.17 4.23
N ILE A 89 9.88 3.97 4.77
CA ILE A 89 8.59 3.26 4.65
C ILE A 89 7.47 4.09 5.29
N GLU A 90 7.70 4.66 6.47
CA GLU A 90 6.74 5.55 7.13
C GLU A 90 6.31 6.71 6.23
N ALA A 91 7.25 7.39 5.57
CA ALA A 91 6.94 8.48 4.65
C ALA A 91 6.14 8.02 3.42
N ALA A 92 6.38 6.79 2.95
CA ALA A 92 5.58 6.20 1.88
C ALA A 92 4.15 5.90 2.35
N LEU A 93 3.98 5.31 3.54
CA LEU A 93 2.67 5.01 4.11
C LEU A 93 1.83 6.27 4.34
N GLU A 94 2.42 7.30 4.96
CA GLU A 94 1.75 8.58 5.23
C GLU A 94 1.22 9.25 3.96
N HIS A 95 1.91 9.07 2.83
CA HIS A 95 1.51 9.64 1.56
C HIS A 95 0.57 8.74 0.75
N LEU A 96 0.84 7.44 0.68
CA LEU A 96 0.12 6.49 -0.16
C LEU A 96 -1.24 6.12 0.43
N VAL A 97 -1.32 5.77 1.72
CA VAL A 97 -2.55 5.31 2.37
C VAL A 97 -3.72 6.29 2.18
N PRO A 98 -3.60 7.60 2.50
CA PRO A 98 -4.73 8.52 2.31
C PRO A 98 -5.09 8.76 0.84
N LYS A 99 -4.13 8.63 -0.09
CA LYS A 99 -4.40 8.76 -1.52
C LYS A 99 -5.15 7.53 -2.05
N ILE A 100 -4.74 6.33 -1.66
CA ILE A 100 -5.41 5.07 -2.01
C ILE A 100 -6.84 5.09 -1.45
N GLU A 101 -7.01 5.47 -0.18
CA GLU A 101 -8.32 5.63 0.46
C GLU A 101 -9.23 6.58 -0.33
N ARG A 102 -8.71 7.75 -0.74
CA ARG A 102 -9.45 8.73 -1.56
C ARG A 102 -9.84 8.18 -2.93
N VAL A 103 -8.94 7.48 -3.62
CA VAL A 103 -9.22 6.89 -4.94
C VAL A 103 -10.25 5.77 -4.81
N TRP A 104 -10.14 4.95 -3.76
CA TRP A 104 -11.08 3.88 -3.48
C TRP A 104 -12.49 4.40 -3.18
N ILE A 105 -12.60 5.43 -2.32
CA ILE A 105 -13.88 6.11 -2.04
C ILE A 105 -14.46 6.71 -3.32
N ARG A 106 -13.65 7.34 -4.17
CA ARG A 106 -14.12 7.89 -5.45
C ARG A 106 -14.63 6.80 -6.39
N LYS A 107 -13.94 5.66 -6.51
CA LYS A 107 -14.31 4.53 -7.36
C LYS A 107 -15.54 3.78 -6.85
N LYS A 108 -15.66 3.56 -5.54
CA LYS A 108 -16.79 2.84 -4.92
C LYS A 108 -17.99 3.74 -4.62
N GLY A 109 -17.78 5.04 -4.45
CA GLY A 109 -18.82 6.07 -4.28
C GLY A 109 -19.36 6.61 -5.61
N SER A 110 -18.60 6.48 -6.71
CA SER A 110 -19.14 6.69 -8.06
C SER A 110 -19.90 5.43 -8.47
N LYS A 111 -21.18 5.39 -8.14
CA LYS A 111 -22.13 4.46 -8.75
C LYS A 111 -22.12 4.69 -10.27
N PRO A 112 -22.06 3.65 -11.12
CA PRO A 112 -22.52 3.78 -12.50
C PRO A 112 -24.01 4.13 -12.55
#